data_AF-A0A7G2ML95-F1
#
_entry.id   AF-A0A7G2ML95-F1
#
_cell.length_a   1.000
_cell.length_b   1.000
_cell.length_c   1.000
_cell.angle_alpha   90.00
_cell.angle_beta   90.00
_cell.angle_gamma   90.00
#
_symmetry.space_group_name_H-M   'P 1'
#
loop_
_entity.id
_entity.type
_entity.pdbx_description
1 polymer ?
#
loop_
_entity_poly.entity_id
_entity_poly.type
_entity_poly.pdbx_seq_one_letter_code
_entity_poly.pdbx_strand_id
1 'polypeptide(L)'
;MKKMNWFLVVIMLFGACFAACTDDDDNGGSWDGESVTVDCDPYDAWSYFSFKEGKTVKTLKVKSMEGAVTGVYYGDLNSNTLIKNTDSLLMVINEGVGDTVVISFPACEVGGMSGTETTSASFSLKAIAKKEGDVWRISSEKSVVTMEKEDETTTDYYMSINGTIGTTKDADFSLALYMNVKAMEDGGMQMNMGGTFAGESTGKTYGVDGDETSFDWDIAFHRYDIKTNDGAAIMLQTTDLESVTSASVTGESFTSDVDGEVMVDMSGMMSGFVGYQPTKVNEVLAKWVTATPTGSMPPYSYEINGKVFVVKTAGGEYAKLRFTDMSDATGKNEAATFDYEFPLK
;
A
#
# COMPACT_ATOMS: atom_id res chain seq x y z
N MET A 1 -28.00 -16.85 10.82
CA MET A 1 -26.75 -17.60 11.05
C MET A 1 -25.80 -17.40 9.87
N LYS A 2 -24.98 -16.36 9.92
CA LYS A 2 -23.55 -16.32 9.54
C LYS A 2 -23.06 -14.87 9.80
N LYS A 3 -22.28 -14.78 10.87
CA LYS A 3 -21.34 -13.74 11.36
C LYS A 3 -21.48 -12.29 10.86
N MET A 4 -22.06 -11.49 11.75
CA MET A 4 -21.80 -10.06 11.93
C MET A 4 -20.32 -9.84 12.29
N ASN A 5 -19.57 -9.04 11.53
CA ASN A 5 -18.18 -8.68 11.84
C ASN A 5 -18.01 -7.16 11.84
N TRP A 6 -18.63 -6.53 12.84
CA TRP A 6 -18.28 -5.19 13.30
C TRP A 6 -17.33 -5.39 14.49
N PHE A 7 -16.06 -5.00 14.34
CA PHE A 7 -15.25 -4.68 15.53
C PHE A 7 -14.28 -3.54 15.22
N LEU A 8 -14.65 -2.36 15.74
CA LEU A 8 -13.79 -1.23 16.00
C LEU A 8 -12.92 -1.52 17.24
N VAL A 9 -11.63 -1.19 17.13
CA VAL A 9 -10.73 -0.54 18.11
C VAL A 9 -10.77 -1.00 19.57
N VAL A 10 -9.64 -1.54 20.04
CA VAL A 10 -9.04 -1.19 21.36
C VAL A 10 -7.51 -1.26 21.26
N ILE A 11 -6.85 -0.11 21.45
CA ILE A 11 -5.44 0.00 21.86
C ILE A 11 -5.41 -0.19 23.38
N MET A 12 -4.51 -1.04 23.90
CA MET A 12 -3.99 -0.84 25.26
C MET A 12 -2.56 -1.40 25.39
N LEU A 13 -1.65 -0.49 25.76
CA LEU A 13 -0.35 -0.77 26.37
C LEU A 13 -0.47 -1.91 27.40
N PHE A 14 0.48 -2.84 27.37
CA PHE A 14 1.10 -3.35 28.60
C PHE A 14 2.56 -3.70 28.33
N GLY A 15 3.45 -2.85 28.84
CA GLY A 15 4.77 -3.30 29.26
C GLY A 15 4.60 -4.18 30.49
N ALA A 16 5.11 -5.41 30.40
CA ALA A 16 5.38 -6.24 31.55
C ALA A 16 6.72 -6.93 31.28
N CYS A 17 7.74 -6.50 32.01
CA CYS A 17 9.01 -7.19 32.12
C CYS A 17 8.75 -8.64 32.52
N PHE A 18 9.10 -9.58 31.64
CA PHE A 18 9.51 -10.91 32.07
C PHE A 18 10.99 -11.07 31.74
N ALA A 19 11.78 -11.06 32.82
CA ALA A 19 13.15 -11.50 32.78
C ALA A 19 13.19 -12.99 32.40
N ALA A 20 14.05 -13.29 31.42
CA ALA A 20 14.86 -14.49 31.27
C ALA A 20 14.25 -15.84 31.72
N CYS A 21 13.98 -16.69 30.74
CA CYS A 21 14.69 -17.97 30.64
C CYS A 21 15.07 -18.19 29.18
N THR A 22 16.37 -18.25 28.95
CA THR A 22 17.00 -18.87 27.79
C THR A 22 16.63 -20.35 27.78
N ASP A 23 15.85 -20.79 26.81
CA ASP A 23 15.88 -22.17 26.35
C ASP A 23 16.27 -22.11 24.86
N ASP A 24 17.56 -22.39 24.64
CA ASP A 24 18.16 -22.64 23.34
C ASP A 24 17.54 -23.92 22.78
N ASP A 25 16.55 -23.76 21.89
CA ASP A 25 16.13 -24.84 21.01
C ASP A 25 16.85 -24.68 19.66
N ASP A 26 18.04 -25.27 19.63
CA ASP A 26 18.84 -25.54 18.42
C ASP A 26 18.00 -26.27 17.36
N ASN A 27 17.73 -25.61 16.24
CA ASN A 27 17.30 -26.31 15.03
C ASN A 27 17.69 -25.57 13.74
N GLY A 28 18.83 -25.97 13.15
CA GLY A 28 19.02 -25.92 11.70
C GLY A 28 20.31 -25.28 11.18
N GLY A 29 21.32 -26.12 10.91
CA GLY A 29 22.44 -25.84 10.00
C GLY A 29 23.42 -24.77 10.50
N SER A 30 24.65 -25.17 10.81
CA SER A 30 25.74 -24.28 11.22
C SER A 30 26.20 -23.39 10.06
N TRP A 31 25.43 -22.36 9.73
CA TRP A 31 25.92 -21.26 8.89
C TRP A 31 27.03 -20.53 9.64
N ASP A 32 28.25 -20.52 9.09
CA ASP A 32 29.42 -19.84 9.66
C ASP A 32 29.69 -18.46 9.04
N GLY A 33 28.79 -18.01 8.16
CA GLY A 33 28.90 -16.74 7.44
C GLY A 33 28.19 -15.56 8.10
N GLU A 34 27.92 -14.52 7.32
CA GLU A 34 27.34 -13.27 7.81
C GLU A 34 25.83 -13.42 8.00
N SER A 35 25.33 -12.93 9.14
CA SER A 35 23.92 -12.84 9.47
C SER A 35 23.63 -11.43 9.97
N VAL A 36 22.55 -10.83 9.47
CA VAL A 36 22.23 -9.43 9.75
C VAL A 36 20.74 -9.23 9.93
N THR A 37 20.39 -8.24 10.74
CA THR A 37 19.02 -7.79 10.96
C THR A 37 18.88 -6.36 10.46
N VAL A 38 17.89 -6.14 9.60
CA VAL A 38 17.50 -4.80 9.12
C VAL A 38 16.15 -4.43 9.74
N ASP A 39 16.08 -3.28 10.41
CA ASP A 39 14.82 -2.72 10.92
C ASP A 39 13.94 -2.30 9.75
N CYS A 40 12.76 -2.91 9.63
CA CYS A 40 11.77 -2.60 8.63
C CYS A 40 10.40 -2.27 9.25
N ASP A 41 10.34 -2.03 10.56
CA ASP A 41 9.09 -1.76 11.29
C ASP A 41 8.38 -0.46 10.85
N PRO A 42 9.07 0.68 10.65
CA PRO A 42 8.37 1.93 10.37
C PRO A 42 7.63 1.88 9.03
N TYR A 43 6.32 2.19 9.03
CA TYR A 43 5.57 2.44 7.80
C TYR A 43 6.13 3.66 7.03
N ASP A 44 6.65 4.66 7.73
CA ASP A 44 7.10 5.92 7.14
C ASP A 44 8.60 5.93 6.82
N ALA A 45 9.25 4.79 6.56
CA ALA A 45 10.69 4.76 6.28
C ALA A 45 11.16 3.58 5.41
N TRP A 46 12.21 3.82 4.63
CA TRP A 46 13.02 2.79 3.99
C TRP A 46 14.34 2.63 4.72
N SER A 47 14.74 1.39 4.99
CA SER A 47 16.06 1.02 5.50
C SER A 47 16.92 0.45 4.38
N TYR A 48 18.03 1.14 4.09
CA TYR A 48 18.93 0.86 2.97
C TYR A 48 20.12 0.04 3.44
N PHE A 49 20.35 -1.09 2.78
CA PHE A 49 21.40 -2.04 3.11
C PHE A 49 22.44 -2.12 1.99
N SER A 50 23.71 -2.21 2.36
CA SER A 50 24.80 -2.52 1.42
C SER A 50 25.40 -3.88 1.76
N PHE A 51 25.45 -4.78 0.78
CA PHE A 51 26.12 -6.08 0.92
C PHE A 51 27.61 -5.92 1.16
N LYS A 52 28.23 -4.91 0.55
CA LYS A 52 29.66 -4.63 0.70
C LYS A 52 30.01 -4.13 2.11
N GLU A 53 29.16 -3.30 2.71
CA GLU A 53 29.37 -2.82 4.07
C GLU A 53 28.83 -3.77 5.16
N GLY A 54 27.95 -4.68 4.77
CA GLY A 54 27.32 -5.67 5.64
C GLY A 54 26.41 -5.08 6.72
N LYS A 55 25.81 -3.92 6.44
CA LYS A 55 24.95 -3.21 7.40
C LYS A 55 23.97 -2.27 6.70
N THR A 56 22.98 -1.82 7.45
CA THR A 56 22.13 -0.68 7.08
C THR A 56 22.98 0.59 7.02
N VAL A 57 23.09 1.19 5.84
CA VAL A 57 23.89 2.39 5.58
C VAL A 57 23.09 3.68 5.81
N LYS A 58 21.77 3.61 5.64
CA LYS A 58 20.87 4.75 5.80
C LYS A 58 19.45 4.28 6.10
N THR A 59 18.71 5.11 6.82
CA THR A 59 17.25 5.04 6.87
C THR A 59 16.71 6.39 6.40
N LEU A 60 15.88 6.41 5.38
CA LEU A 60 15.23 7.62 4.87
C LEU A 60 13.74 7.57 5.18
N LYS A 61 13.20 8.70 5.64
CA LYS A 61 11.77 8.82 5.92
C LYS A 61 10.99 8.96 4.63
N VAL A 62 9.75 8.49 4.64
CA VAL A 62 8.74 8.77 3.63
C VAL A 62 7.79 9.81 4.21
N LYS A 63 7.56 10.89 3.46
CA LYS A 63 6.71 12.00 3.91
C LYS A 63 5.68 12.35 2.87
N SER A 64 4.58 12.94 3.34
CA SER A 64 3.65 13.63 2.47
C SER A 64 4.37 14.83 1.82
N MET A 65 4.40 14.89 0.51
CA MET A 65 4.89 16.01 -0.31
C MET A 65 3.72 16.66 -1.04
N GLU A 66 3.88 17.92 -1.44
CA GLU A 66 2.87 18.63 -2.23
C GLU A 66 2.86 18.11 -3.69
N GLY A 67 1.69 17.92 -4.28
CA GLY A 67 1.57 17.70 -5.72
C GLY A 67 0.78 16.48 -6.19
N ALA A 68 0.23 15.65 -5.30
CA ALA A 68 -0.49 14.42 -5.69
C ALA A 68 -1.97 14.61 -5.92
N VAL A 69 -2.51 13.60 -6.61
CA VAL A 69 -3.94 13.38 -6.75
C VAL A 69 -4.49 12.36 -5.74
N THR A 70 -3.65 11.45 -5.23
CA THR A 70 -4.05 10.52 -4.16
C THR A 70 -4.18 11.25 -2.83
N GLY A 71 -5.05 10.79 -1.95
CA GLY A 71 -5.25 11.43 -0.66
C GLY A 71 -6.69 11.40 -0.16
N VAL A 72 -6.87 12.05 0.98
CA VAL A 72 -8.17 12.29 1.61
C VAL A 72 -8.64 13.68 1.22
N TYR A 73 -9.91 13.79 0.87
CA TYR A 73 -10.56 15.04 0.49
C TYR A 73 -11.86 15.17 1.27
N TYR A 74 -12.09 16.37 1.77
CA TYR A 74 -13.35 16.75 2.38
C TYR A 74 -13.94 17.87 1.55
N GLY A 75 -15.23 17.79 1.28
CA GLY A 75 -15.92 18.80 0.52
C GLY A 75 -17.42 18.68 0.65
N ASP A 76 -18.12 19.52 -0.09
CA ASP A 76 -19.57 19.53 -0.13
C ASP A 76 -20.04 19.19 -1.52
N LEU A 77 -21.12 18.41 -1.58
CA LEU A 77 -21.78 18.09 -2.84
C LEU A 77 -22.90 19.12 -3.08
N ASN A 78 -22.67 20.01 -4.04
CA ASN A 78 -23.57 21.08 -4.41
C ASN A 78 -24.50 20.62 -5.54
N SER A 79 -25.77 20.31 -5.22
CA SER A 79 -26.98 20.30 -6.08
C SER A 79 -28.06 19.35 -5.52
N ASN A 80 -29.17 19.15 -6.28
CA ASN A 80 -30.24 18.16 -6.05
C ASN A 80 -29.75 16.70 -6.12
N THR A 81 -28.85 16.34 -5.21
CA THR A 81 -28.19 15.03 -5.19
C THR A 81 -28.96 14.04 -4.33
N LEU A 82 -28.81 12.77 -4.68
CA LEU A 82 -29.30 11.68 -3.83
C LEU A 82 -28.47 11.60 -2.55
N ILE A 83 -27.16 11.82 -2.66
CA ILE A 83 -26.24 11.94 -1.52
C ILE A 83 -26.55 13.24 -0.77
N LYS A 84 -26.77 13.17 0.54
CA LYS A 84 -26.99 14.30 1.43
C LYS A 84 -25.70 14.67 2.13
N ASN A 85 -25.41 15.96 2.20
CA ASN A 85 -24.34 16.48 3.05
C ASN A 85 -24.80 16.41 4.51
N THR A 86 -23.96 15.89 5.39
CA THR A 86 -24.16 15.94 6.85
C THR A 86 -23.40 17.14 7.42
N ASP A 87 -22.06 17.15 7.28
CA ASP A 87 -21.17 18.27 7.63
C ASP A 87 -20.13 18.55 6.52
N SER A 88 -19.42 17.50 6.07
CA SER A 88 -18.61 17.47 4.84
C SER A 88 -18.49 16.01 4.41
N LEU A 89 -18.56 15.76 3.10
CA LEU A 89 -18.46 14.42 2.53
C LEU A 89 -16.99 14.03 2.36
N LEU A 90 -16.66 12.82 2.80
CA LEU A 90 -15.34 12.22 2.67
C LEU A 90 -15.19 11.55 1.30
N MET A 91 -14.15 11.95 0.57
CA MET A 91 -13.68 11.28 -0.64
C MET A 91 -12.23 10.83 -0.42
N VAL A 92 -11.94 9.59 -0.79
CA VAL A 92 -10.60 9.01 -0.76
C VAL A 92 -10.19 8.70 -2.19
N ILE A 93 -9.04 9.19 -2.63
CA ILE A 93 -8.45 8.84 -3.92
C ILE A 93 -7.22 7.97 -3.66
N ASN A 94 -7.29 6.72 -4.12
CA ASN A 94 -6.17 5.79 -4.13
C ASN A 94 -5.60 5.66 -5.53
N GLU A 95 -4.33 5.25 -5.61
CA GLU A 95 -3.70 4.96 -6.89
C GLU A 95 -4.32 3.72 -7.53
N GLY A 96 -4.10 3.58 -8.82
CA GLY A 96 -4.48 2.42 -9.61
C GLY A 96 -3.37 2.11 -10.61
N VAL A 97 -3.65 1.25 -11.59
CA VAL A 97 -2.63 0.87 -12.58
C VAL A 97 -2.44 1.99 -13.61
N GLY A 98 -1.21 2.49 -13.76
CA GLY A 98 -0.86 3.58 -14.68
C GLY A 98 -1.50 4.91 -14.27
N ASP A 99 -2.04 5.67 -15.22
CA ASP A 99 -2.74 6.94 -14.93
C ASP A 99 -4.11 6.76 -14.22
N THR A 100 -4.44 5.54 -13.79
CA THR A 100 -5.74 5.21 -13.19
C THR A 100 -5.72 5.54 -11.70
N VAL A 101 -6.83 6.08 -11.18
CA VAL A 101 -7.09 6.25 -9.75
C VAL A 101 -8.41 5.59 -9.37
N VAL A 102 -8.52 5.15 -8.12
CA VAL A 102 -9.78 4.69 -7.52
C VAL A 102 -10.30 5.78 -6.61
N ILE A 103 -11.48 6.31 -6.94
CA ILE A 103 -12.15 7.34 -6.15
C ILE A 103 -13.25 6.67 -5.33
N SER A 104 -13.17 6.79 -4.02
CA SER A 104 -14.03 6.13 -3.05
C SER A 104 -14.76 7.15 -2.20
N PHE A 105 -16.05 6.90 -1.97
CA PHE A 105 -16.86 7.58 -0.97
C PHE A 105 -17.20 6.52 0.09
N PRO A 106 -16.36 6.37 1.13
CA PRO A 106 -16.45 5.23 2.05
C PRO A 106 -17.66 5.33 3.00
N ALA A 107 -18.18 6.54 3.21
CA ALA A 107 -19.39 6.78 3.97
C ALA A 107 -20.11 8.01 3.40
N CYS A 108 -21.36 7.83 2.99
CA CYS A 108 -22.24 8.90 2.54
C CYS A 108 -23.68 8.61 2.97
N GLU A 109 -24.47 9.65 3.21
CA GLU A 109 -25.90 9.50 3.48
C GLU A 109 -26.68 9.62 2.18
N VAL A 110 -27.52 8.63 1.87
CA VAL A 110 -28.31 8.62 0.63
C VAL A 110 -29.78 8.75 0.97
N GLY A 111 -30.43 9.81 0.50
CA GLY A 111 -31.85 10.06 0.76
C GLY A 111 -32.79 9.25 -0.15
N GLY A 112 -34.00 8.98 0.32
CA GLY A 112 -35.07 8.50 -0.56
C GLY A 112 -35.55 9.57 -1.56
N MET A 113 -36.07 9.17 -2.72
CA MET A 113 -36.56 10.11 -3.76
C MET A 113 -37.67 11.07 -3.29
N SER A 114 -38.36 10.76 -2.19
CA SER A 114 -39.48 11.56 -1.66
C SER A 114 -39.56 11.59 -0.12
N GLY A 115 -38.51 11.16 0.58
CA GLY A 115 -38.51 11.00 2.05
C GLY A 115 -37.43 11.82 2.75
N THR A 116 -37.60 12.04 4.05
CA THR A 116 -36.58 12.66 4.92
C THR A 116 -35.59 11.65 5.51
N GLU A 117 -35.85 10.36 5.32
CA GLU A 117 -34.98 9.28 5.77
C GLU A 117 -33.77 9.15 4.83
N THR A 118 -32.60 8.97 5.44
CA THR A 118 -31.35 8.66 4.75
C THR A 118 -30.88 7.28 5.17
N THR A 119 -30.05 6.68 4.33
CA THR A 119 -29.37 5.41 4.62
C THR A 119 -27.89 5.59 4.33
N SER A 120 -27.05 5.14 5.25
CA SER A 120 -25.61 5.10 5.04
C SER A 120 -25.28 4.21 3.85
N ALA A 121 -24.40 4.69 2.98
CA ALA A 121 -23.95 3.96 1.81
C ALA A 121 -22.48 4.23 1.50
N SER A 122 -21.89 3.36 0.70
CA SER A 122 -20.53 3.49 0.17
C SER A 122 -20.49 3.12 -1.30
N PHE A 123 -19.53 3.68 -2.03
CA PHE A 123 -19.26 3.31 -3.42
C PHE A 123 -17.84 3.71 -3.83
N SER A 124 -17.34 3.09 -4.90
CA SER A 124 -16.05 3.42 -5.51
C SER A 124 -16.13 3.32 -7.03
N LEU A 125 -15.40 4.19 -7.72
CA LEU A 125 -15.28 4.18 -9.18
C LEU A 125 -13.85 4.46 -9.64
N LYS A 126 -13.52 3.97 -10.84
CA LYS A 126 -12.21 4.23 -11.46
C LYS A 126 -12.27 5.50 -12.30
N ALA A 127 -11.21 6.29 -12.26
CA ALA A 127 -11.00 7.45 -13.11
C ALA A 127 -9.56 7.49 -13.60
N ILE A 128 -9.28 8.36 -14.57
CA ILE A 128 -7.93 8.70 -15.02
C ILE A 128 -7.57 10.06 -14.41
N ALA A 129 -6.35 10.16 -13.87
CA ALA A 129 -5.79 11.40 -13.35
C ALA A 129 -4.59 11.84 -14.20
N LYS A 130 -4.66 13.01 -14.83
CA LYS A 130 -3.56 13.57 -15.62
C LYS A 130 -3.11 14.91 -15.07
N LYS A 131 -1.81 15.06 -14.81
CA LYS A 131 -1.24 16.32 -14.34
C LYS A 131 -1.11 17.30 -15.51
N GLU A 132 -1.65 18.50 -15.35
CA GLU A 132 -1.57 19.60 -16.31
C GLU A 132 -1.22 20.91 -15.60
N GLY A 133 0.08 21.22 -15.54
CA GLY A 133 0.57 22.35 -14.74
C GLY A 133 0.28 22.13 -13.26
N ASP A 134 -0.43 23.08 -12.65
CA ASP A 134 -0.73 23.09 -11.21
C ASP A 134 -2.04 22.39 -10.85
N VAL A 135 -2.66 21.66 -11.79
CA VAL A 135 -3.89 20.90 -11.56
C VAL A 135 -3.77 19.45 -12.05
N TRP A 136 -4.46 18.55 -11.36
CA TRP A 136 -4.80 17.22 -11.85
C TRP A 136 -6.16 17.26 -12.53
N ARG A 137 -6.24 16.81 -13.78
CA ARG A 137 -7.50 16.56 -14.48
C ARG A 137 -7.98 15.14 -14.20
N ILE A 138 -9.13 15.04 -13.55
CA ILE A 138 -9.84 13.79 -13.31
C ILE A 138 -10.83 13.59 -14.45
N SER A 139 -10.81 12.40 -15.05
CA SER A 139 -11.79 12.02 -16.06
C SER A 139 -12.15 10.55 -15.96
N SER A 140 -13.44 10.24 -15.97
CA SER A 140 -13.92 8.87 -16.09
C SER A 140 -14.99 8.76 -17.17
N GLU A 141 -14.98 7.64 -17.88
CA GLU A 141 -16.15 7.25 -18.67
C GLU A 141 -17.30 6.86 -17.74
N LYS A 142 -18.52 6.84 -18.29
CA LYS A 142 -19.69 6.37 -17.58
C LYS A 142 -19.63 4.85 -17.44
N SER A 143 -19.62 4.35 -16.22
CA SER A 143 -19.57 2.92 -15.90
C SER A 143 -20.66 2.51 -14.93
N VAL A 144 -20.96 1.22 -14.87
CA VAL A 144 -21.82 0.66 -13.82
C VAL A 144 -21.02 0.60 -12.51
N VAL A 145 -21.58 1.19 -11.47
CA VAL A 145 -21.03 1.20 -10.11
C VAL A 145 -22.11 0.70 -9.15
N THR A 146 -21.77 -0.32 -8.37
CA THR A 146 -22.63 -0.84 -7.32
C THR A 146 -22.43 0.00 -6.06
N MET A 147 -23.52 0.59 -5.57
CA MET A 147 -23.55 1.26 -4.28
C MET A 147 -24.04 0.27 -3.22
N GLU A 148 -23.28 0.15 -2.13
CA GLU A 148 -23.57 -0.72 -0.99
C GLU A 148 -24.22 0.12 0.11
N LYS A 149 -25.30 -0.37 0.71
CA LYS A 149 -26.01 0.30 1.82
C LYS A 149 -25.82 -0.46 3.13
N GLU A 150 -26.01 0.24 4.24
CA GLU A 150 -25.91 -0.33 5.59
C GLU A 150 -26.88 -1.50 5.84
N ASP A 151 -28.04 -1.51 5.18
CA ASP A 151 -29.03 -2.59 5.26
C ASP A 151 -28.67 -3.83 4.40
N GLU A 152 -27.41 -3.92 3.94
CA GLU A 152 -26.86 -4.94 3.06
C GLU A 152 -27.50 -4.99 1.66
N THR A 153 -28.38 -4.04 1.33
CA THR A 153 -28.92 -3.93 -0.03
C THR A 153 -27.94 -3.20 -0.94
N THR A 154 -27.94 -3.57 -2.21
CA THR A 154 -27.14 -2.90 -3.23
C THR A 154 -28.02 -2.24 -4.27
N THR A 155 -27.51 -1.21 -4.92
CA THR A 155 -28.17 -0.58 -6.06
C THR A 155 -27.14 -0.19 -7.09
N ASP A 156 -27.34 -0.64 -8.33
CA ASP A 156 -26.46 -0.29 -9.43
C ASP A 156 -26.82 1.08 -10.01
N TYR A 157 -25.79 1.90 -10.22
CA TYR A 157 -25.88 3.20 -10.86
C TYR A 157 -24.97 3.25 -12.08
N TYR A 158 -25.37 4.00 -13.10
CA TYR A 158 -24.40 4.55 -14.04
C TYR A 158 -23.76 5.78 -13.41
N MET A 159 -22.44 5.77 -13.26
CA MET A 159 -21.69 6.86 -12.65
C MET A 159 -20.52 7.32 -13.51
N SER A 160 -20.16 8.59 -13.39
CA SER A 160 -18.88 9.12 -13.87
C SER A 160 -18.46 10.31 -13.01
N ILE A 161 -17.15 10.55 -12.90
CA ILE A 161 -16.60 11.70 -12.18
C ILE A 161 -15.56 12.41 -13.02
N ASN A 162 -15.70 13.73 -13.18
CA ASN A 162 -14.84 14.55 -14.02
C ASN A 162 -14.60 15.90 -13.38
N GLY A 163 -13.38 16.44 -13.48
CA GLY A 163 -13.08 17.76 -12.94
C GLY A 163 -11.60 17.97 -12.68
N THR A 164 -11.30 18.83 -11.71
CA THR A 164 -9.91 19.21 -11.40
C THR A 164 -9.63 19.20 -9.90
N ILE A 165 -8.39 18.85 -9.55
CA ILE A 165 -7.85 18.93 -8.19
C ILE A 165 -6.57 19.76 -8.24
N GLY A 166 -6.47 20.82 -7.44
CA GLY A 166 -5.23 21.59 -7.30
C GLY A 166 -4.08 20.76 -6.72
N THR A 167 -2.87 21.01 -7.21
CA THR A 167 -1.67 20.24 -6.83
C THR A 167 -1.06 20.69 -5.51
N THR A 168 -1.32 21.92 -5.05
CA THR A 168 -0.80 22.42 -3.77
C THR A 168 -1.80 22.16 -2.65
N LYS A 169 -1.28 22.13 -1.42
CA LYS A 169 -2.11 22.10 -0.23
C LYS A 169 -3.08 23.29 -0.23
N ASP A 170 -4.30 23.06 0.22
CA ASP A 170 -5.39 24.04 0.34
C ASP A 170 -5.86 24.61 -1.02
N ALA A 171 -5.40 24.05 -2.16
CA ALA A 171 -5.89 24.44 -3.48
C ALA A 171 -7.26 23.84 -3.77
N ASP A 172 -8.13 24.59 -4.45
CA ASP A 172 -9.48 24.13 -4.75
C ASP A 172 -9.49 22.81 -5.56
N PHE A 173 -10.44 21.95 -5.24
CA PHE A 173 -10.92 20.92 -6.15
C PHE A 173 -12.40 21.10 -6.47
N SER A 174 -12.78 20.67 -7.67
CA SER A 174 -14.17 20.66 -8.13
C SER A 174 -14.37 19.50 -9.09
N LEU A 175 -15.19 18.53 -8.68
CA LEU A 175 -15.48 17.30 -9.38
C LEU A 175 -16.98 17.16 -9.65
N ALA A 176 -17.36 17.11 -10.92
CA ALA A 176 -18.72 16.81 -11.34
C ALA A 176 -18.96 15.30 -11.28
N LEU A 177 -19.78 14.87 -10.32
CA LEU A 177 -20.30 13.52 -10.20
C LEU A 177 -21.61 13.42 -10.99
N TYR A 178 -21.66 12.52 -11.97
CA TYR A 178 -22.91 12.03 -12.55
C TYR A 178 -23.31 10.75 -11.84
N MET A 179 -24.59 10.62 -11.49
CA MET A 179 -25.16 9.31 -11.16
C MET A 179 -26.59 9.19 -11.64
N ASN A 180 -26.99 8.00 -12.08
CA ASN A 180 -28.38 7.68 -12.36
C ASN A 180 -28.62 6.20 -12.07
N VAL A 181 -29.79 5.85 -11.56
CA VAL A 181 -30.12 4.44 -11.24
C VAL A 181 -30.10 3.64 -12.54
N LYS A 182 -29.33 2.55 -12.60
CA LYS A 182 -29.12 1.77 -13.82
C LYS A 182 -30.44 1.33 -14.45
N ALA A 183 -31.34 0.78 -13.64
CA ALA A 183 -32.64 0.30 -14.10
C ALA A 183 -33.53 1.42 -14.67
N MET A 184 -33.40 2.66 -14.18
CA MET A 184 -34.14 3.82 -14.71
C MET A 184 -33.56 4.27 -16.05
N GLU A 185 -32.23 4.36 -16.15
CA GLU A 185 -31.57 4.75 -17.39
C GLU A 185 -31.82 3.74 -18.51
N ASP A 186 -31.72 2.44 -18.21
CA ASP A 186 -32.03 1.35 -19.16
C ASP A 186 -33.50 1.39 -19.60
N GLY A 187 -34.39 1.91 -18.73
CA GLY A 187 -35.81 2.17 -19.02
C GLY A 187 -36.08 3.48 -19.76
N GLY A 188 -35.04 4.22 -20.18
CA GLY A 188 -35.13 5.47 -20.92
C GLY A 188 -35.33 6.72 -20.05
N MET A 189 -35.26 6.60 -18.72
CA MET A 189 -35.38 7.72 -17.78
C MET A 189 -33.99 8.20 -17.35
N GLN A 190 -33.59 9.36 -17.87
CA GLN A 190 -32.34 10.01 -17.50
C GLN A 190 -32.59 11.14 -16.51
N MET A 191 -32.22 10.91 -15.26
CA MET A 191 -32.19 11.94 -14.22
C MET A 191 -30.81 11.94 -13.59
N ASN A 192 -30.02 12.99 -13.82
CA ASN A 192 -28.74 13.12 -13.13
C ASN A 192 -29.00 13.42 -11.65
N MET A 193 -28.74 12.43 -10.81
CA MET A 193 -28.88 12.45 -9.35
C MET A 193 -27.54 12.74 -8.66
N GLY A 194 -26.50 13.07 -9.43
CA GLY A 194 -25.22 13.55 -8.95
C GLY A 194 -25.16 15.08 -8.85
N GLY A 195 -23.96 15.60 -8.64
CA GLY A 195 -23.72 17.01 -8.35
C GLY A 195 -22.26 17.40 -8.41
N THR A 196 -21.96 18.64 -8.01
CA THR A 196 -20.57 19.13 -7.99
C THR A 196 -20.01 18.95 -6.59
N PHE A 197 -19.05 18.04 -6.43
CA PHE A 197 -18.29 17.85 -5.20
C PHE A 197 -17.10 18.80 -5.20
N ALA A 198 -17.05 19.75 -4.27
CA ALA A 198 -16.02 20.77 -4.22
C ALA A 198 -15.51 20.98 -2.79
N GLY A 199 -14.24 21.34 -2.67
CA GLY A 199 -13.54 21.55 -1.41
C GLY A 199 -12.10 21.94 -1.64
N GLU A 200 -11.26 21.77 -0.63
CA GLU A 200 -9.83 22.09 -0.68
C GLU A 200 -8.99 20.80 -0.72
N SER A 201 -7.97 20.79 -1.58
CA SER A 201 -7.05 19.69 -1.79
C SER A 201 -6.12 19.55 -0.59
N THR A 202 -5.91 18.32 -0.13
CA THR A 202 -4.88 18.05 0.88
C THR A 202 -3.47 18.03 0.28
N GLY A 203 -3.35 17.88 -1.05
CA GLY A 203 -2.12 17.96 -1.81
C GLY A 203 -1.09 16.86 -1.56
N LYS A 204 -1.42 15.74 -0.91
CA LYS A 204 -0.44 14.79 -0.35
C LYS A 204 -0.04 13.66 -1.30
N THR A 205 1.23 13.60 -1.74
CA THR A 205 1.87 12.39 -2.32
C THR A 205 2.83 11.87 -1.27
N TYR A 206 3.21 10.59 -1.28
CA TYR A 206 4.26 10.13 -0.39
C TYR A 206 5.54 9.86 -1.17
N GLY A 207 6.67 10.34 -0.67
CA GLY A 207 7.98 10.12 -1.28
C GLY A 207 9.08 10.11 -0.25
N VAL A 208 10.23 9.56 -0.66
CA VAL A 208 11.42 9.53 0.18
C VAL A 208 11.91 10.96 0.40
N ASP A 209 12.01 11.35 1.67
CA ASP A 209 12.63 12.58 2.12
C ASP A 209 14.15 12.39 2.22
N GLY A 210 14.79 12.41 1.05
CA GLY A 210 16.24 12.25 0.92
C GLY A 210 16.67 11.94 -0.51
N ASP A 211 17.98 11.99 -0.73
CA ASP A 211 18.59 11.62 -2.00
C ASP A 211 19.20 10.21 -1.89
N GLU A 212 18.54 9.24 -2.52
CA GLU A 212 18.98 7.84 -2.57
C GLU A 212 20.26 7.64 -3.39
N THR A 213 20.68 8.64 -4.18
CA THR A 213 21.93 8.60 -4.97
C THR A 213 23.14 9.12 -4.20
N SER A 214 22.93 9.65 -2.99
CA SER A 214 23.99 10.27 -2.19
C SER A 214 24.82 9.28 -1.37
N PHE A 215 24.53 7.98 -1.45
CA PHE A 215 25.20 6.90 -0.73
C PHE A 215 25.06 5.57 -1.50
N ASP A 216 25.99 4.66 -1.28
CA ASP A 216 25.97 3.34 -1.92
C ASP A 216 25.05 2.38 -1.14
N TRP A 217 24.11 1.75 -1.82
CA TRP A 217 23.21 0.72 -1.28
C TRP A 217 22.84 -0.27 -2.38
N ASP A 218 22.45 -1.48 -1.99
CA ASP A 218 22.16 -2.58 -2.91
C ASP A 218 20.67 -2.99 -2.87
N ILE A 219 20.12 -3.11 -1.66
CA ILE A 219 18.71 -3.42 -1.41
C ILE A 219 18.17 -2.51 -0.31
N ALA A 220 16.87 -2.21 -0.36
CA ALA A 220 16.19 -1.45 0.69
C ALA A 220 14.92 -2.16 1.13
N PHE A 221 14.59 -2.03 2.40
CA PHE A 221 13.48 -2.68 3.08
C PHE A 221 12.48 -1.65 3.59
N HIS A 222 11.20 -1.95 3.39
CA HIS A 222 10.06 -1.24 3.97
C HIS A 222 9.03 -2.29 4.35
N ARG A 223 8.76 -2.49 5.64
CA ARG A 223 7.92 -3.60 6.12
C ARG A 223 8.36 -4.94 5.50
N TYR A 224 7.51 -5.53 4.65
CA TYR A 224 7.81 -6.77 3.94
C TYR A 224 8.20 -6.54 2.47
N ASP A 225 8.12 -5.29 1.99
CA ASP A 225 8.49 -4.88 0.65
C ASP A 225 10.00 -4.66 0.55
N ILE A 226 10.59 -5.11 -0.55
CA ILE A 226 12.03 -4.98 -0.81
C ILE A 226 12.20 -4.41 -2.21
N LYS A 227 13.10 -3.45 -2.37
CA LYS A 227 13.54 -2.93 -3.67
C LYS A 227 15.06 -3.03 -3.81
N THR A 228 15.54 -3.00 -5.04
CA THR A 228 16.97 -3.03 -5.39
C THR A 228 17.42 -1.68 -5.96
N ASN A 229 18.72 -1.41 -5.87
CA ASN A 229 19.32 -0.26 -6.54
C ASN A 229 19.72 -0.65 -7.97
N ASP A 230 18.76 -0.58 -8.90
CA ASP A 230 18.90 -1.00 -10.31
C ASP A 230 19.44 -2.44 -10.47
N GLY A 231 19.09 -3.31 -9.52
CA GLY A 231 19.43 -4.72 -9.52
C GLY A 231 18.32 -5.59 -10.10
N ALA A 232 18.48 -6.89 -9.90
CA ALA A 232 17.47 -7.90 -10.19
C ALA A 232 17.64 -9.10 -9.27
N ALA A 233 16.59 -9.90 -9.06
CA ALA A 233 16.65 -11.04 -8.16
C ALA A 233 16.04 -12.32 -8.73
N ILE A 234 16.48 -13.46 -8.23
CA ILE A 234 15.89 -14.78 -8.45
C ILE A 234 15.72 -15.49 -7.10
N MET A 235 14.69 -16.33 -6.99
CA MET A 235 14.48 -17.23 -5.86
C MET A 235 14.75 -18.66 -6.31
N LEU A 236 15.70 -19.33 -5.68
CA LEU A 236 16.04 -20.72 -5.94
C LEU A 236 15.11 -21.66 -5.16
N GLN A 237 15.08 -22.95 -5.52
CA GLN A 237 14.24 -23.93 -4.82
C GLN A 237 14.88 -24.49 -3.55
N THR A 238 16.20 -24.30 -3.36
CA THR A 238 16.94 -24.79 -2.20
C THR A 238 16.79 -23.85 -1.01
N THR A 239 16.89 -24.40 0.20
CA THR A 239 17.02 -23.67 1.48
C THR A 239 18.45 -23.74 2.03
N ASP A 240 19.34 -24.48 1.36
CA ASP A 240 20.75 -24.63 1.70
C ASP A 240 21.55 -23.51 1.04
N LEU A 241 21.86 -22.46 1.82
CA LEU A 241 22.63 -21.29 1.38
C LEU A 241 24.07 -21.64 0.99
N GLU A 242 24.70 -22.61 1.66
CA GLU A 242 26.09 -23.01 1.38
C GLU A 242 26.22 -23.68 0.01
N SER A 243 25.22 -24.47 -0.39
CA SER A 243 25.20 -25.15 -1.70
C SER A 243 25.14 -24.21 -2.90
N VAL A 244 24.75 -22.94 -2.70
CA VAL A 244 24.56 -21.97 -3.78
C VAL A 244 25.89 -21.30 -4.12
N THR A 245 26.26 -21.42 -5.39
CA THR A 245 27.50 -20.87 -5.96
C THR A 245 27.18 -20.11 -7.25
N SER A 246 28.17 -19.47 -7.86
CA SER A 246 28.05 -18.79 -9.15
C SER A 246 27.53 -19.72 -10.27
N ALA A 247 27.84 -21.02 -10.19
CA ALA A 247 27.33 -22.01 -11.14
C ALA A 247 25.80 -22.19 -11.04
N SER A 248 25.23 -22.01 -9.84
CA SER A 248 23.79 -22.17 -9.57
C SER A 248 22.92 -21.11 -10.26
N VAL A 249 23.51 -19.98 -10.67
CA VAL A 249 22.80 -18.86 -11.32
C VAL A 249 23.25 -18.60 -12.75
N THR A 250 24.14 -19.44 -13.28
CA THR A 250 24.64 -19.29 -14.65
C THR A 250 23.53 -19.61 -15.66
N GLY A 251 23.18 -18.63 -16.50
CA GLY A 251 22.13 -18.77 -17.51
C GLY A 251 20.70 -18.59 -16.97
N GLU A 252 20.56 -18.33 -15.67
CA GLU A 252 19.27 -18.04 -15.05
C GLU A 252 18.77 -16.64 -15.41
N SER A 253 17.44 -16.47 -15.39
CA SER A 253 16.79 -15.19 -15.61
C SER A 253 16.49 -14.51 -14.28
N PHE A 254 16.92 -13.27 -14.13
CA PHE A 254 16.66 -12.45 -12.94
C PHE A 254 15.51 -11.49 -13.22
N THR A 255 14.69 -11.24 -12.19
CA THR A 255 13.57 -10.31 -12.24
C THR A 255 13.99 -8.96 -11.68
N SER A 256 14.01 -7.94 -12.54
CA SER A 256 14.19 -6.54 -12.12
C SER A 256 12.98 -6.05 -11.35
N ASP A 257 13.18 -4.95 -10.63
CA ASP A 257 12.10 -4.27 -9.93
C ASP A 257 11.04 -3.75 -10.92
N VAL A 258 9.80 -3.73 -10.46
CA VAL A 258 8.64 -3.21 -11.19
C VAL A 258 8.05 -2.02 -10.44
N ASP A 259 7.34 -1.16 -11.18
CA ASP A 259 6.57 -0.09 -10.56
C ASP A 259 5.45 -0.70 -9.69
N GLY A 260 5.31 -0.16 -8.49
CA GLY A 260 4.34 -0.58 -7.49
C GLY A 260 4.14 0.52 -6.45
N GLU A 261 3.56 0.13 -5.31
CA GLU A 261 3.25 1.06 -4.23
C GLU A 261 3.39 0.36 -2.89
N VAL A 262 3.82 1.11 -1.87
CA VAL A 262 3.96 0.60 -0.50
C VAL A 262 3.17 1.46 0.48
N MET A 263 2.61 0.83 1.52
CA MET A 263 1.81 1.51 2.54
C MET A 263 2.70 2.30 3.48
N VAL A 264 2.54 3.61 3.56
CA VAL A 264 3.46 4.49 4.31
C VAL A 264 2.81 5.37 5.35
N ASP A 265 1.49 5.49 5.31
CA ASP A 265 0.73 6.25 6.29
C ASP A 265 -0.56 5.53 6.67
N MET A 266 -0.55 4.96 7.87
CA MET A 266 -1.70 4.27 8.46
C MET A 266 -2.52 5.19 9.38
N SER A 267 -2.15 6.47 9.52
CA SER A 267 -2.78 7.38 10.49
C SER A 267 -4.26 7.65 10.19
N GLY A 268 -4.65 7.59 8.92
CA GLY A 268 -6.04 7.76 8.48
C GLY A 268 -6.82 6.45 8.33
N MET A 269 -6.27 5.29 8.71
CA MET A 269 -6.90 3.98 8.48
C MET A 269 -8.29 3.89 9.12
N MET A 270 -8.47 4.52 10.28
CA MET A 270 -9.75 4.61 10.98
C MET A 270 -10.85 5.32 10.17
N SER A 271 -10.46 6.19 9.25
CA SER A 271 -11.34 6.90 8.32
C SER A 271 -11.36 6.25 6.93
N GLY A 272 -10.80 5.04 6.78
CA GLY A 272 -10.71 4.33 5.52
C GLY A 272 -9.60 4.82 4.58
N PHE A 273 -8.66 5.63 5.07
CA PHE A 273 -7.52 6.11 4.30
C PHE A 273 -6.25 5.34 4.63
N VAL A 274 -5.53 4.92 3.60
CA VAL A 274 -4.16 4.44 3.72
C VAL A 274 -3.32 5.23 2.73
N GLY A 275 -2.24 5.85 3.20
CA GLY A 275 -1.32 6.56 2.34
C GLY A 275 -0.33 5.61 1.70
N TYR A 276 -0.18 5.71 0.38
CA TYR A 276 0.72 4.89 -0.42
C TYR A 276 1.83 5.75 -1.05
N GLN A 277 3.03 5.21 -1.07
CA GLN A 277 4.16 5.75 -1.83
C GLN A 277 4.29 4.96 -3.15
N PRO A 278 4.12 5.59 -4.32
CA PRO A 278 4.54 5.00 -5.57
C PRO A 278 6.07 4.84 -5.58
N THR A 279 6.54 3.63 -5.86
CA THR A 279 7.96 3.25 -5.83
C THR A 279 8.19 2.00 -6.67
N LYS A 280 9.46 1.64 -6.87
CA LYS A 280 9.82 0.33 -7.37
C LYS A 280 9.81 -0.70 -6.24
N VAL A 281 9.41 -1.94 -6.56
CA VAL A 281 9.45 -3.11 -5.67
C VAL A 281 9.96 -4.32 -6.45
N ASN A 282 10.74 -5.18 -5.79
CA ASN A 282 11.17 -6.45 -6.32
C ASN A 282 10.23 -7.59 -5.86
N GLU A 283 9.31 -8.01 -6.74
CA GLU A 283 8.33 -9.05 -6.43
C GLU A 283 8.94 -10.42 -6.08
N VAL A 284 10.20 -10.67 -6.46
CA VAL A 284 10.89 -11.90 -6.07
C VAL A 284 11.35 -11.80 -4.62
N LEU A 285 12.04 -10.73 -4.25
CA LEU A 285 12.51 -10.53 -2.88
C LEU A 285 11.35 -10.34 -1.89
N ALA A 286 10.27 -9.68 -2.28
CA ALA A 286 9.06 -9.52 -1.46
C ALA A 286 8.40 -10.85 -1.05
N LYS A 287 8.76 -11.99 -1.69
CA LYS A 287 8.29 -13.34 -1.31
C LYS A 287 9.00 -13.92 -0.09
N TRP A 288 9.85 -13.15 0.59
CA TRP A 288 10.52 -13.59 1.81
C TRP A 288 9.55 -13.83 2.97
N VAL A 289 8.39 -13.17 2.96
CA VAL A 289 7.29 -13.40 3.92
C VAL A 289 5.99 -13.65 3.15
N THR A 290 5.22 -14.64 3.59
CA THR A 290 3.85 -14.87 3.15
C THR A 290 2.88 -14.48 4.24
N ALA A 291 2.01 -13.51 3.97
CA ALA A 291 0.92 -13.12 4.86
C ALA A 291 -0.36 -13.89 4.48
N THR A 292 -0.85 -14.74 5.38
CA THR A 292 -2.08 -15.53 5.16
C THR A 292 -3.21 -14.99 6.02
N PRO A 293 -4.37 -14.59 5.44
CA PRO A 293 -5.54 -14.19 6.23
C PRO A 293 -6.03 -15.32 7.13
N THR A 294 -6.19 -15.05 8.43
CA THR A 294 -6.66 -16.05 9.41
C THR A 294 -8.18 -16.09 9.54
N GLY A 295 -8.86 -14.99 9.17
CA GLY A 295 -10.29 -14.78 9.41
C GLY A 295 -10.65 -14.59 10.89
N SER A 296 -9.66 -14.40 11.76
CA SER A 296 -9.80 -14.11 13.20
C SER A 296 -8.76 -13.05 13.63
N MET A 297 -8.62 -12.80 14.92
CA MET A 297 -7.52 -11.97 15.45
C MET A 297 -6.39 -12.87 15.96
N PRO A 298 -5.12 -12.64 15.56
CA PRO A 298 -4.63 -11.60 14.65
C PRO A 298 -5.06 -11.83 13.18
N PRO A 299 -5.26 -10.77 12.38
CA PRO A 299 -5.87 -10.84 11.05
C PRO A 299 -5.05 -11.63 10.03
N TYR A 300 -3.73 -11.70 10.23
CA TYR A 300 -2.81 -12.43 9.37
C TYR A 300 -1.87 -13.29 10.22
N SER A 301 -1.50 -14.45 9.67
CA SER A 301 -0.34 -15.22 10.08
C SER A 301 0.75 -15.04 9.05
N TYR A 302 1.98 -14.86 9.51
CA TYR A 302 3.14 -14.64 8.66
C TYR A 302 4.04 -15.88 8.66
N GLU A 303 4.51 -16.28 7.48
CA GLU A 303 5.43 -17.41 7.30
C GLU A 303 6.64 -16.95 6.51
N ILE A 304 7.84 -17.22 7.04
CA ILE A 304 9.10 -16.91 6.37
C ILE A 304 9.37 -17.94 5.29
N ASN A 305 9.75 -17.44 4.12
CA ASN A 305 10.22 -18.26 3.03
C ASN A 305 11.74 -18.47 3.17
N GLY A 306 12.13 -19.59 3.78
CA GLY A 306 13.53 -19.97 4.00
C GLY A 306 14.30 -20.40 2.74
N LYS A 307 13.80 -20.12 1.53
CA LYS A 307 14.51 -20.37 0.27
C LYS A 307 15.67 -19.38 0.10
N VAL A 308 16.64 -19.79 -0.70
CA VAL A 308 17.75 -18.91 -1.08
C VAL A 308 17.32 -17.98 -2.21
N PHE A 309 17.49 -16.69 -1.98
CA PHE A 309 17.37 -15.64 -2.98
C PHE A 309 18.77 -15.25 -3.45
N VAL A 310 18.90 -14.88 -4.73
CA VAL A 310 20.14 -14.31 -5.26
C VAL A 310 19.81 -12.99 -5.91
N VAL A 311 20.54 -11.94 -5.51
CA VAL A 311 20.46 -10.60 -6.07
C VAL A 311 21.65 -10.40 -6.99
N LYS A 312 21.39 -9.94 -8.21
CA LYS A 312 22.38 -9.37 -9.11
C LYS A 312 22.39 -7.86 -8.93
N THR A 313 23.50 -7.30 -8.47
CA THR A 313 23.65 -5.85 -8.28
C THR A 313 23.77 -5.13 -9.62
N ALA A 314 23.57 -3.81 -9.66
CA ALA A 314 23.80 -3.00 -10.86
C ALA A 314 25.24 -3.11 -11.39
N GLY A 315 26.21 -3.35 -10.50
CA GLY A 315 27.61 -3.62 -10.85
C GLY A 315 27.86 -4.99 -11.50
N GLY A 316 26.85 -5.87 -11.52
CA GLY A 316 26.94 -7.23 -12.09
C GLY A 316 27.49 -8.29 -11.14
N GLU A 317 27.75 -7.94 -9.88
CA GLU A 317 28.10 -8.88 -8.81
C GLU A 317 26.83 -9.56 -8.27
N TYR A 318 27.00 -10.68 -7.58
CA TYR A 318 25.88 -11.43 -7.03
C TYR A 318 26.00 -11.54 -5.51
N ALA A 319 24.88 -11.40 -4.80
CA ALA A 319 24.74 -11.71 -3.39
C ALA A 319 23.72 -12.85 -3.24
N LYS A 320 24.00 -13.86 -2.43
CA LYS A 320 22.98 -14.84 -2.01
C LYS A 320 22.51 -14.51 -0.61
N LEU A 321 21.22 -14.70 -0.34
CA LEU A 321 20.62 -14.45 0.96
C LEU A 321 19.51 -15.45 1.28
N ARG A 322 19.33 -15.75 2.57
CA ARG A 322 18.27 -16.59 3.10
C ARG A 322 17.70 -15.95 4.35
N PHE A 323 16.41 -15.62 4.32
CA PHE A 323 15.72 -15.07 5.47
C PHE A 323 15.50 -16.14 6.54
N THR A 324 15.78 -15.79 7.78
CA THR A 324 15.77 -16.70 8.93
C THR A 324 14.77 -16.28 10.00
N ASP A 325 14.57 -14.98 10.17
CA ASP A 325 13.62 -14.43 11.13
C ASP A 325 12.94 -13.15 10.61
N MET A 326 11.76 -12.88 11.17
CA MET A 326 11.01 -11.63 10.99
C MET A 326 10.97 -10.79 12.28
N SER A 327 11.84 -11.12 13.24
CA SER A 327 12.04 -10.42 14.50
C SER A 327 13.51 -10.02 14.69
N ASP A 328 13.72 -9.01 15.54
CA ASP A 328 15.05 -8.62 15.99
C ASP A 328 15.52 -9.45 17.20
N ALA A 329 16.78 -9.26 17.61
CA ALA A 329 17.38 -9.97 18.75
C ALA A 329 16.67 -9.71 20.10
N THR A 330 15.73 -8.75 20.18
CA THR A 330 14.91 -8.46 21.36
C THR A 330 13.55 -9.14 21.31
N GLY A 331 13.22 -9.85 20.21
CA GLY A 331 11.92 -10.45 19.96
C GLY A 331 10.87 -9.43 19.47
N LYS A 332 11.29 -8.23 19.09
CA LYS A 332 10.40 -7.28 18.41
C LYS A 332 10.19 -7.78 16.99
N ASN A 333 8.94 -8.02 16.62
CA ASN A 333 8.58 -8.39 15.26
C ASN A 333 8.91 -7.22 14.30
N GLU A 334 8.75 -7.46 13.00
CA GLU A 334 8.93 -6.44 11.96
C GLU A 334 10.38 -6.01 11.72
N ALA A 335 11.31 -6.96 11.80
CA ALA A 335 12.67 -6.82 11.29
C ALA A 335 12.95 -7.91 10.26
N ALA A 336 13.82 -7.65 9.28
CA ALA A 336 14.27 -8.66 8.33
C ALA A 336 15.61 -9.22 8.80
N THR A 337 15.63 -10.44 9.33
CA THR A 337 16.87 -11.14 9.70
C THR A 337 17.19 -12.19 8.64
N PHE A 338 18.41 -12.14 8.11
CA PHE A 338 18.85 -13.03 7.04
C PHE A 338 20.34 -13.30 7.07
N ASP A 339 20.68 -14.51 6.62
CA ASP A 339 22.04 -14.93 6.31
C ASP A 339 22.38 -14.52 4.88
N TYR A 340 23.60 -14.05 4.61
CA TYR A 340 24.01 -13.72 3.25
C TYR A 340 25.50 -13.90 2.99
N GLU A 341 25.86 -14.00 1.70
CA GLU A 341 27.25 -13.99 1.22
C GLU A 341 27.38 -13.03 0.04
N PHE A 342 28.38 -12.14 0.10
CA PHE A 342 28.74 -11.24 -0.99
C PHE A 342 30.27 -11.00 -1.04
N PRO A 343 30.90 -11.00 -2.23
CA PRO A 343 30.34 -11.47 -3.49
C PRO A 343 30.15 -13.00 -3.48
N LEU A 344 29.16 -13.49 -4.22
CA LEU A 344 28.92 -14.91 -4.45
C LEU A 344 30.14 -15.55 -5.13
N LYS A 345 30.65 -16.63 -4.55
CA LYS A 345 31.81 -17.35 -5.07
C LYS A 345 31.52 -18.37 -6.16
#